data_AF-A0A7J0BG80-F1
#
_entry.id   AF-A0A7J0BG80-F1
#
_cell.length_a   1.000
_cell.length_b   1.000
_cell.length_c   1.000
_cell.angle_alpha   90.00
_cell.angle_beta   90.00
_cell.angle_gamma   90.00
#
_symmetry.space_group_name_H-M   'P 1'
#
loop_
_entity.id
_entity.type
_entity.pdbx_description
1 polymer ?
#
loop_
_entity_poly.entity_id
_entity_poly.type
_entity_poly.pdbx_seq_one_letter_code
_entity_poly.pdbx_strand_id
1 'polypeptide(L)'
;MNRIRKILSALVVSAVLVLAASAGFAGVPEGFVPAYANETEQVKIVEYIPKGETVEAWSEMYTFLVLKQVNAAQYVSFARNLGEQLQVSCEGATLRGQHMDAQKMYLLAFECPDASIAKGQSESMVGMVRPYKQNVLSVQYARRGEKGTPPDSAAMLGKLHELVRK
;
A
#
# COMPACT_ATOMS: atom_id res chain seq x y z
N MET A 1 -31.96 -35.41 2.98
CA MET A 1 -31.84 -33.94 3.08
C MET A 1 -30.50 -33.56 3.69
N ASN A 2 -29.72 -32.76 2.94
CA ASN A 2 -28.59 -31.91 3.31
C ASN A 2 -27.36 -32.47 4.06
N ARG A 3 -26.37 -32.93 3.28
CA ARG A 3 -24.95 -32.94 3.63
C ARG A 3 -24.09 -32.30 2.53
N ILE A 4 -24.17 -30.98 2.35
CA ILE A 4 -23.17 -30.25 1.55
C ILE A 4 -23.02 -28.84 2.14
N ARG A 5 -21.88 -28.58 2.81
CA ARG A 5 -21.27 -27.24 3.03
C ARG A 5 -20.00 -27.39 3.87
N LYS A 6 -18.93 -27.92 3.27
CA LYS A 6 -17.56 -27.90 3.84
C LYS A 6 -16.48 -27.90 2.75
N ILE A 7 -16.61 -27.09 1.70
CA ILE A 7 -15.48 -26.83 0.78
C ILE A 7 -15.67 -25.41 0.24
N LEU A 8 -15.01 -24.40 0.83
CA LEU A 8 -14.77 -23.07 0.22
C LEU A 8 -13.93 -22.21 1.19
N SER A 9 -12.73 -22.68 1.56
CA SER A 9 -11.77 -21.83 2.29
C SER A 9 -10.31 -22.07 1.91
N ALA A 10 -10.02 -22.90 0.90
CA ALA A 10 -8.65 -23.30 0.58
C ALA A 10 -8.08 -22.69 -0.72
N LEU A 11 -8.89 -22.01 -1.55
CA LEU A 11 -8.42 -21.52 -2.86
C LEU A 11 -7.95 -20.05 -2.91
N VAL A 12 -8.26 -19.23 -1.90
CA VAL A 12 -7.85 -17.81 -1.91
C VAL A 12 -6.39 -17.63 -1.47
N VAL A 13 -5.81 -18.59 -0.74
CA VAL A 13 -4.48 -18.46 -0.14
C VAL A 13 -3.34 -18.54 -1.20
N SER A 14 -3.55 -19.21 -2.33
CA SER A 14 -2.46 -19.45 -3.30
C SER A 14 -2.14 -18.26 -4.23
N ALA A 15 -3.10 -17.36 -4.51
CA ALA A 15 -2.83 -16.21 -5.38
C ALA A 15 -2.10 -15.08 -4.66
N VAL A 16 -2.26 -14.99 -3.33
CA VAL A 16 -1.87 -13.81 -2.58
C VAL A 16 -0.39 -13.80 -2.17
N LEU A 17 0.19 -14.97 -1.86
CA LEU A 17 1.63 -15.07 -1.57
C LEU A 17 2.54 -14.75 -2.78
N VAL A 18 2.03 -14.80 -4.01
CA VAL A 18 2.87 -14.76 -5.22
C VAL A 18 3.33 -13.34 -5.58
N LEU A 19 2.59 -12.27 -5.24
CA LEU A 19 3.03 -10.91 -5.60
C LEU A 19 4.26 -10.45 -4.81
N ALA A 20 4.23 -10.59 -3.49
CA ALA A 20 5.30 -10.09 -2.64
C ALA A 20 6.63 -10.79 -2.99
N ALA A 21 6.59 -12.10 -3.23
CA ALA A 21 7.75 -12.87 -3.65
C ALA A 21 8.21 -12.57 -5.09
N SER A 22 7.29 -12.41 -6.05
CA SER A 22 7.66 -12.17 -7.46
C SER A 22 8.17 -10.76 -7.75
N ALA A 23 7.84 -9.77 -6.91
CA ALA A 23 8.28 -8.39 -7.06
C ALA A 23 9.62 -8.06 -6.36
N GLY A 24 10.26 -9.06 -5.74
CA GLY A 24 11.58 -8.92 -5.11
C GLY A 24 11.56 -8.31 -3.71
N PHE A 25 10.44 -8.38 -2.99
CA PHE A 25 10.36 -7.85 -1.62
C PHE A 25 10.93 -8.83 -0.59
N ALA A 26 11.33 -8.30 0.57
CA ALA A 26 11.74 -9.09 1.73
C ALA A 26 10.69 -10.13 2.14
N GLY A 27 9.42 -9.83 1.87
CA GLY A 27 8.24 -10.51 2.35
C GLY A 27 7.37 -9.49 3.07
N VAL A 28 6.12 -9.82 3.34
CA VAL A 28 5.29 -8.99 4.24
C VAL A 28 5.74 -9.28 5.69
N PRO A 29 5.75 -8.28 6.60
CA PRO A 29 6.20 -8.50 7.98
C PRO A 29 5.35 -9.54 8.70
N GLU A 30 5.94 -10.20 9.70
CA GLU A 30 5.22 -11.13 10.56
C GLU A 30 4.03 -10.43 11.23
N GLY A 31 2.92 -11.17 11.41
CA GLY A 31 1.71 -10.65 12.04
C GLY A 31 0.72 -10.00 11.07
N PHE A 32 1.07 -9.86 9.78
CA PHE A 32 0.16 -9.37 8.75
C PHE A 32 -0.45 -10.52 7.93
N VAL A 33 -1.70 -10.34 7.50
CA VAL A 33 -2.44 -11.26 6.65
C VAL A 33 -3.04 -10.49 5.47
N PRO A 34 -3.22 -11.14 4.31
CA PRO A 34 -3.88 -10.49 3.19
C PRO A 34 -5.36 -10.25 3.48
N ALA A 35 -5.79 -9.02 3.23
CA ALA A 35 -7.16 -8.57 3.46
C ALA A 35 -7.93 -8.37 2.16
N TYR A 36 -7.22 -7.91 1.12
CA TYR A 36 -7.77 -7.67 -0.20
C TYR A 36 -6.74 -8.04 -1.27
N ALA A 37 -7.22 -8.60 -2.37
CA ALA A 37 -6.41 -8.88 -3.54
C ALA A 37 -7.28 -8.79 -4.78
N ASN A 38 -6.78 -8.13 -5.81
CA ASN A 38 -7.47 -8.05 -7.09
C ASN A 38 -6.45 -8.00 -8.23
N GLU A 39 -6.84 -8.53 -9.37
CA GLU A 39 -6.04 -8.54 -10.58
C GLU A 39 -6.92 -8.31 -11.80
N THR A 40 -6.60 -7.25 -12.54
CA THR A 40 -7.21 -6.90 -13.81
C THR A 40 -6.14 -6.78 -14.88
N GLU A 41 -6.53 -6.43 -16.11
CA GLU A 41 -5.59 -6.12 -17.19
C GLU A 41 -4.76 -4.86 -16.92
N GLN A 42 -5.28 -3.95 -16.08
CA GLN A 42 -4.67 -2.65 -15.78
C GLN A 42 -3.80 -2.70 -14.53
N VAL A 43 -4.21 -3.47 -13.53
CA VAL A 43 -3.63 -3.40 -12.20
C VAL A 43 -3.58 -4.75 -11.52
N LYS A 44 -2.55 -4.96 -10.70
CA LYS A 44 -2.49 -6.04 -9.72
C LYS A 44 -2.32 -5.40 -8.35
N ILE A 45 -3.22 -5.68 -7.42
CA ILE A 45 -3.19 -5.10 -6.07
C ILE A 45 -3.31 -6.21 -5.03
N VAL A 46 -2.54 -6.07 -3.96
CA VAL A 46 -2.72 -6.83 -2.72
C VAL A 46 -2.53 -5.90 -1.53
N GLU A 47 -3.43 -6.00 -0.57
CA GLU A 47 -3.39 -5.28 0.69
C GLU A 47 -3.25 -6.28 1.84
N TYR A 48 -2.37 -5.94 2.78
CA TYR A 48 -2.12 -6.71 3.99
C TYR A 48 -2.41 -5.85 5.21
N ILE A 49 -3.08 -6.44 6.19
CA ILE A 49 -3.42 -5.79 7.47
C ILE A 49 -3.00 -6.70 8.63
N PRO A 50 -2.86 -6.16 9.86
CA PRO A 50 -2.63 -6.97 11.04
C PRO A 50 -3.65 -8.10 11.22
N LYS A 51 -3.16 -9.26 11.69
CA LYS A 51 -3.99 -10.42 11.96
C LYS A 51 -5.06 -10.10 13.00
N GLY A 52 -6.32 -10.30 12.63
CA GLY A 52 -7.48 -10.02 13.49
C GLY A 52 -8.23 -8.73 13.14
N GLU A 53 -7.70 -7.94 12.20
CA GLU A 53 -8.33 -6.72 11.69
C GLU A 53 -9.11 -6.97 10.37
N THR A 54 -9.83 -5.95 9.88
CA THR A 54 -10.56 -6.00 8.58
C THR A 54 -10.19 -4.83 7.67
N VAL A 55 -10.56 -4.89 6.39
CA VAL A 55 -10.33 -3.79 5.42
C VAL A 55 -11.07 -2.50 5.83
N GLU A 56 -12.19 -2.62 6.53
CA GLU A 56 -12.95 -1.49 7.05
C GLU A 56 -12.32 -0.92 8.34
N ALA A 57 -11.70 -1.78 9.15
CA ALA A 57 -11.17 -1.47 10.46
C ALA A 57 -9.75 -2.05 10.62
N TRP A 58 -8.77 -1.33 10.06
CA TRP A 58 -7.35 -1.63 10.20
C TRP A 58 -6.60 -0.50 10.91
N SER A 59 -5.53 -0.84 11.60
CA SER A 59 -4.61 0.11 12.24
C SER A 59 -3.40 0.39 11.35
N GLU A 60 -2.93 -0.64 10.63
CA GLU A 60 -1.82 -0.56 9.70
C GLU A 60 -2.14 -1.29 8.39
N MET A 61 -1.61 -0.83 7.27
CA MET A 61 -1.82 -1.48 5.98
C MET A 61 -0.57 -1.42 5.11
N TYR A 62 -0.22 -2.54 4.48
CA TYR A 62 0.72 -2.58 3.37
C TYR A 62 0.00 -2.82 2.05
N THR A 63 0.20 -1.93 1.09
CA THR A 63 -0.42 -2.05 -0.24
C THR A 63 0.67 -2.24 -1.28
N PHE A 64 0.55 -3.32 -2.06
CA PHE A 64 1.42 -3.64 -3.17
C PHE A 64 0.63 -3.49 -4.47
N LEU A 65 1.09 -2.61 -5.34
CA LEU A 65 0.40 -2.23 -6.57
C LEU A 65 1.32 -2.36 -7.78
N VAL A 66 0.96 -3.21 -8.74
CA VAL A 66 1.60 -3.27 -10.06
C VAL A 66 0.67 -2.65 -11.08
N LEU A 67 1.10 -1.56 -11.70
CA LEU A 67 0.38 -0.84 -12.74
C LEU A 67 0.82 -1.37 -14.10
N LYS A 68 0.03 -2.29 -14.67
CA LYS A 68 0.37 -3.05 -15.88
C LYS A 68 0.33 -2.23 -17.17
N GLN A 69 -0.38 -1.11 -17.16
CA GLN A 69 -0.52 -0.21 -18.33
C GLN A 69 0.28 1.09 -18.19
N VAL A 70 0.99 1.28 -17.08
CA VAL A 70 1.89 2.42 -16.91
C VAL A 70 3.30 1.95 -17.26
N ASN A 71 3.89 2.57 -18.27
CA ASN A 71 5.25 2.22 -18.69
C ASN A 71 6.23 2.49 -17.55
N ALA A 72 7.18 1.59 -17.32
CA ALA A 72 8.26 1.75 -16.35
C ALA A 72 8.93 3.14 -16.40
N ALA A 73 9.11 3.75 -17.58
CA ALA A 73 9.69 5.08 -17.74
C ALA A 73 8.82 6.23 -17.16
N GLN A 74 7.53 5.99 -16.96
CA GLN A 74 6.55 6.95 -16.46
C GLN A 74 6.39 6.90 -14.93
N TYR A 75 7.18 6.11 -14.22
CA TYR A 75 7.02 5.92 -12.77
C TYR A 75 7.14 7.23 -11.97
N VAL A 76 8.02 8.15 -12.37
CA VAL A 76 8.17 9.46 -11.71
C VAL A 76 6.93 10.32 -11.89
N SER A 77 6.41 10.41 -13.12
CA SER A 77 5.17 11.16 -13.38
C SER A 77 3.98 10.54 -12.65
N PHE A 78 3.89 9.20 -12.61
CA PHE A 78 2.87 8.53 -11.82
C PHE A 78 2.98 8.88 -10.33
N ALA A 79 4.18 8.85 -9.77
CA ALA A 79 4.38 9.13 -8.34
C ALA A 79 4.07 10.59 -7.98
N ARG A 80 4.38 11.53 -8.86
CA ARG A 80 3.99 12.94 -8.70
C ARG A 80 2.47 13.10 -8.71
N ASN A 81 1.81 12.54 -9.72
CA ASN A 81 0.35 12.59 -9.83
C ASN A 81 -0.31 11.93 -8.62
N LEU A 82 0.23 10.82 -8.11
CA LEU A 82 -0.27 10.18 -6.89
C LEU A 82 -0.18 11.13 -5.68
N GLY A 83 0.96 11.81 -5.49
CA GLY A 83 1.11 12.82 -4.43
C GLY A 83 0.09 13.96 -4.55
N GLU A 84 -0.09 14.50 -5.75
CA GLU A 84 -1.08 15.56 -6.02
C GLU A 84 -2.52 15.09 -5.74
N GLN A 85 -2.87 13.89 -6.18
CA GLN A 85 -4.20 13.30 -5.93
C GLN A 85 -4.46 13.08 -4.45
N LEU A 86 -3.45 12.63 -3.70
CA LEU A 86 -3.57 12.48 -2.25
C LEU A 86 -3.84 13.82 -1.56
N GLN A 87 -3.15 14.89 -1.95
CA GLN A 87 -3.36 16.22 -1.38
C GLN A 87 -4.77 16.77 -1.61
N VAL A 88 -5.41 16.45 -2.74
CA VAL A 88 -6.80 16.89 -3.01
C VAL A 88 -7.85 15.95 -2.43
N SER A 89 -7.49 14.71 -2.11
CA SER A 89 -8.42 13.71 -1.57
C SER A 89 -8.76 13.88 -0.08
N CYS A 90 -7.96 14.65 0.64
CA CYS A 90 -8.12 14.86 2.07
C CYS A 90 -7.96 16.33 2.45
N GLU A 91 -8.96 16.89 3.13
CA GLU A 91 -8.88 18.25 3.66
C GLU A 91 -7.78 18.35 4.74
N GLY A 92 -6.95 19.38 4.65
CA GLY A 92 -5.80 19.54 5.56
C GLY A 92 -4.63 18.59 5.28
N ALA A 93 -4.68 17.83 4.18
CA ALA A 93 -3.60 16.96 3.77
C ALA A 93 -2.26 17.70 3.63
N THR A 94 -1.18 17.06 4.10
CA THR A 94 0.18 17.56 3.95
C THR A 94 1.06 16.53 3.27
N LEU A 95 1.71 16.93 2.18
CA LEU A 95 2.81 16.17 1.59
C LEU A 95 4.10 16.57 2.32
N ARG A 96 4.60 15.68 3.17
CA ARG A 96 5.79 15.91 4.02
C ARG A 96 7.09 15.70 3.29
N GLY A 97 7.09 14.81 2.31
CA GLY A 97 8.30 14.45 1.59
C GLY A 97 7.99 13.90 0.22
N GLN A 98 8.74 14.39 -0.76
CA GLN A 98 8.71 13.88 -2.11
C GLN A 98 10.11 13.97 -2.71
N HIS A 99 10.79 12.83 -2.86
CA HIS A 99 12.14 12.82 -3.40
C HIS A 99 12.48 11.50 -4.09
N MET A 100 13.46 11.57 -4.97
CA MET A 100 14.07 10.38 -5.55
C MET A 100 15.26 9.98 -4.67
N ASP A 101 15.33 8.71 -4.29
CA ASP A 101 16.46 8.19 -3.51
C ASP A 101 17.64 7.80 -4.41
N ALA A 102 18.73 7.34 -3.77
CA ALA A 102 19.93 6.90 -4.48
C ALA A 102 19.70 5.65 -5.38
N GLN A 103 18.64 4.89 -5.11
CA GLN A 103 18.25 3.70 -5.88
C GLN A 103 17.27 4.04 -7.01
N LYS A 104 17.03 5.33 -7.28
CA LYS A 104 16.06 5.82 -8.28
C LYS A 104 14.63 5.35 -7.99
N MET A 105 14.30 5.23 -6.71
CA MET A 105 12.94 5.02 -6.24
C MET A 105 12.36 6.37 -5.84
N TYR A 106 11.09 6.57 -6.12
CA TYR A 106 10.39 7.79 -5.76
C TYR A 106 9.65 7.59 -4.45
N LEU A 107 10.05 8.35 -3.43
CA LEU A 107 9.49 8.30 -2.09
C LEU A 107 8.48 9.40 -1.88
N LEU A 108 7.37 9.05 -1.25
CA LEU A 108 6.25 9.92 -0.89
C LEU A 108 5.97 9.75 0.60
N ALA A 109 5.77 10.85 1.31
CA ALA A 109 5.29 10.86 2.69
C ALA A 109 4.12 11.83 2.80
N PHE A 110 2.99 11.32 3.25
CA PHE A 110 1.70 11.98 3.23
C PHE A 110 1.01 11.84 4.59
N GLU A 111 0.35 12.91 5.04
CA GLU A 111 -0.41 12.96 6.28
C GLU A 111 -1.78 13.58 6.00
N CYS A 112 -2.82 12.92 6.46
CA CYS A 112 -4.21 13.31 6.33
C CYS A 112 -4.82 13.42 7.73
N PRO A 113 -5.09 14.64 8.24
CA PRO A 113 -5.65 14.81 9.57
C PRO A 113 -7.15 14.50 9.63
N ASP A 114 -7.84 14.57 8.49
CA ASP A 114 -9.30 14.42 8.43
C ASP A 114 -9.78 13.03 7.99
N ALA A 115 -10.96 12.70 8.50
CA ALA A 115 -11.65 11.43 8.50
C ALA A 115 -12.20 10.94 7.15
N SER A 116 -12.01 11.70 6.05
CA SER A 116 -12.75 11.47 4.79
C SER A 116 -12.50 10.10 4.18
N ILE A 117 -11.31 9.52 4.41
CA ILE A 117 -10.91 8.20 3.91
C ILE A 117 -11.23 7.07 4.90
N ALA A 118 -11.25 7.36 6.21
CA ALA A 118 -11.18 6.34 7.27
C ALA A 118 -12.23 6.46 8.39
N LYS A 119 -13.41 7.03 8.14
CA LYS A 119 -14.54 7.10 9.11
C LYS A 119 -14.14 7.59 10.52
N GLY A 120 -13.47 8.74 10.59
CA GLY A 120 -13.20 9.41 11.88
C GLY A 120 -11.77 9.29 12.37
N GLN A 121 -10.88 8.66 11.60
CA GLN A 121 -9.46 8.51 11.93
C GLN A 121 -8.61 9.36 11.00
N SER A 122 -7.50 9.87 11.52
CA SER A 122 -6.43 10.42 10.68
C SER A 122 -5.66 9.28 10.03
N GLU A 123 -4.92 9.57 8.96
CA GLU A 123 -4.13 8.59 8.24
C GLU A 123 -2.81 9.19 7.79
N SER A 124 -1.73 8.43 7.90
CA SER A 124 -0.46 8.74 7.28
C SER A 124 -0.04 7.61 6.36
N MET A 125 0.58 7.96 5.24
CA MET A 125 1.04 7.01 4.24
C MET A 125 2.46 7.36 3.82
N VAL A 126 3.32 6.35 3.78
CA VAL A 126 4.59 6.42 3.05
C VAL A 126 4.52 5.51 1.84
N GLY A 127 4.90 6.05 0.68
CA GLY A 127 4.86 5.36 -0.59
C GLY A 127 6.24 5.31 -1.24
N MET A 128 6.52 4.20 -1.92
CA MET A 128 7.64 4.04 -2.82
C MET A 128 7.08 3.67 -4.19
N VAL A 129 7.57 4.33 -5.23
CA VAL A 129 7.26 4.00 -6.62
C VAL A 129 8.56 3.76 -7.37
N ARG A 130 8.63 2.65 -8.12
CA ARG A 130 9.81 2.33 -8.93
C ARG A 130 9.44 1.62 -10.24
N PRO A 131 10.34 1.62 -11.23
CA PRO A 131 10.21 0.73 -12.38
C PRO A 131 10.16 -0.75 -11.95
N TYR A 132 9.33 -1.54 -12.61
CA TYR A 132 9.25 -2.98 -12.40
C TYR A 132 8.96 -3.71 -13.71
N LYS A 133 9.99 -4.32 -14.29
CA LYS A 133 9.95 -4.85 -15.67
C LYS A 133 9.52 -3.74 -16.63
N GLN A 134 8.47 -3.95 -17.43
CA GLN A 134 7.90 -2.93 -18.32
C GLN A 134 6.84 -2.05 -17.63
N ASN A 135 6.54 -2.32 -16.36
CA ASN A 135 5.45 -1.74 -15.60
C ASN A 135 5.97 -0.81 -14.48
N VAL A 136 5.04 -0.25 -13.71
CA VAL A 136 5.35 0.48 -12.47
C VAL A 136 4.92 -0.33 -11.25
N LEU A 137 5.76 -0.34 -10.23
CA LEU A 137 5.47 -0.92 -8.92
C LEU A 137 5.36 0.21 -7.90
N SER A 138 4.27 0.23 -7.15
CA SER A 138 4.09 1.05 -5.96
C SER A 138 3.94 0.15 -4.73
N VAL A 139 4.63 0.52 -3.65
CA VAL A 139 4.46 -0.06 -2.33
C VAL A 139 4.11 1.05 -1.38
N GLN A 140 3.11 0.83 -0.55
CA GLN A 140 2.66 1.80 0.40
C GLN A 140 2.57 1.15 1.77
N TYR A 141 2.90 1.92 2.80
CA TYR A 141 2.62 1.60 4.18
C TYR A 141 1.81 2.74 4.77
N ALA A 142 0.61 2.42 5.25
CA ALA A 142 -0.31 3.35 5.86
C ALA A 142 -0.57 3.00 7.32
N ARG A 143 -0.80 4.02 8.15
CA ARG A 143 -1.22 3.87 9.55
C ARG A 143 -2.34 4.84 9.84
N ARG A 144 -3.31 4.40 10.64
CA ARG A 144 -4.37 5.26 11.16
C ARG A 144 -4.02 5.78 12.55
N GLY A 145 -4.44 7.02 12.81
CA GLY A 145 -4.28 7.68 14.10
C GLY A 145 -5.60 8.22 14.64
N GLU A 146 -5.52 8.89 15.79
CA GLU A 146 -6.64 9.64 16.33
C GLU A 146 -7.02 10.80 15.40
N LYS A 147 -8.30 11.19 15.38
CA LYS A 147 -8.78 12.30 14.54
C LYS A 147 -7.94 13.56 14.75
N GLY A 148 -7.51 14.20 13.66
CA GLY A 148 -6.69 15.42 13.72
C GLY A 148 -5.22 15.21 14.08
N THR A 149 -4.82 13.97 14.43
CA THR A 149 -3.44 13.65 14.85
C THR A 149 -2.88 12.54 13.96
N PRO A 150 -2.49 12.85 12.71
CA PRO A 150 -1.92 11.87 11.80
C PRO A 150 -0.61 11.29 12.39
N PRO A 151 -0.34 9.99 12.22
CA PRO A 151 0.94 9.40 12.59
C PRO A 151 2.13 10.12 11.92
N ASP A 152 3.30 10.17 12.56
CA ASP A 152 4.49 10.78 11.95
C ASP A 152 4.96 9.97 10.73
N SER A 153 4.73 10.52 9.54
CA SER A 153 5.09 9.88 8.28
C SER A 153 6.60 9.74 8.09
N ALA A 154 7.42 10.60 8.70
CA ALA A 154 8.87 10.50 8.63
C ALA A 154 9.39 9.29 9.43
N ALA A 155 8.83 9.05 10.60
CA ALA A 155 9.13 7.86 11.41
C ALA A 155 8.72 6.55 10.72
N MET A 156 7.72 6.60 9.83
CA MET A 156 7.23 5.44 9.08
C MET A 156 8.13 5.04 7.89
N LEU A 157 8.96 5.94 7.36
CA LEU A 157 9.82 5.64 6.19
C LEU A 157 10.77 4.45 6.44
N GLY A 158 11.22 4.26 7.68
CA GLY A 158 12.04 3.11 8.08
C GLY A 158 11.36 1.77 7.77
N LYS A 159 10.05 1.67 8.03
CA LYS A 159 9.26 0.45 7.76
C LYS A 159 9.16 0.13 6.28
N LEU A 160 9.02 1.15 5.44
CA LEU A 160 8.99 0.97 4.01
C LEU A 160 10.36 0.53 3.47
N HIS A 161 11.45 1.08 4.00
CA HIS A 161 12.81 0.67 3.63
C HIS A 161 13.13 -0.78 4.00
N GLU A 162 12.65 -1.27 5.15
CA GLU A 162 12.81 -2.67 5.58
C GLU A 162 12.19 -3.65 4.57
N LEU A 163 11.07 -3.30 3.95
CA LEU A 163 10.39 -4.14 2.96
C LEU A 163 11.16 -4.31 1.65
N VAL A 164 11.92 -3.28 1.26
CA VAL A 164 12.50 -3.13 -0.08
C VAL A 164 13.98 -3.45 -0.14
N ARG A 165 14.68 -3.46 1.00
CA ARG A 165 16.09 -3.86 1.08
C ARG A 165 16.21 -5.39 1.02
N LYS A 166 16.50 -5.90 -0.18
CA LYS A 166 17.15 -7.19 -0.43
C LYS A 166 18.38 -6.97 -1.29
#